data_AF-A0AAF0EVT3-F1
#
_entry.id   AF-A0AAF0EVT3-F1
#
_cell.length_a   1.000
_cell.length_b   1.000
_cell.length_c   1.000
_cell.angle_alpha   90.00
_cell.angle_beta   90.00
_cell.angle_gamma   90.00
#
_symmetry.space_group_name_H-M   'P 1'
#
loop_
_entity.id
_entity.type
_entity.pdbx_description
1 polymer ?
#
loop_
_entity_poly.entity_id
_entity_poly.type
_entity_poly.pdbx_seq_one_letter_code
_entity_poly.pdbx_strand_id
1 'polypeptide(L)'
;MAGDMAAMVATVPLSIGTAVLRPFGVRAPEAPAGSRRRTQRVPWTARGAYARYGQPPDGLAPDAAARSVGSVRKDDAPHYIGLYNPGVYCFMNSVLQSLASVAALAEYLDAVTRMAETYDVPTPATDALRELLVTLNTPQPKKGALAPKQLIQVLGKVSQANGMRTLLSAHQQQDAQELALLLLHALDQELGNIQAERGQQLQTEQAGLRGITAPSALQLGHLRASLGYDAANVANPFRGLSAQRTSCARCGYTEAVRYFSLTDLSLTVPLGVASCTLEQCFAQWTQLEQVEWICHRCSLAATLKRERAEAMRLEQVAAAQSGAAAKAATEGRDCARDHVQRLEYALRQGLHESEIEESAILEGVRLIREPSDQSTKQVMLAKPPRVLLLHLNRSSFAYGSFGATKNNARVVFPEHLNVAPRSPHATASRASTA
;
A
#
# COMPACT_ATOMS: atom_id res chain seq x y z
N MET A 1 -26.54 9.14 38.03
CA MET A 1 -25.61 10.06 38.72
C MET A 1 -24.40 10.24 37.84
N ALA A 2 -24.09 11.48 37.47
CA ALA A 2 -22.83 11.83 36.86
C ALA A 2 -21.68 11.53 37.83
N GLY A 3 -20.54 11.11 37.32
CA GLY A 3 -19.34 10.85 38.10
C GLY A 3 -18.18 10.51 37.18
N ASP A 4 -17.30 11.50 37.02
CA ASP A 4 -16.04 11.47 36.28
C ASP A 4 -15.18 10.22 36.52
N MET A 5 -14.64 9.66 35.43
CA MET A 5 -13.33 9.00 35.45
C MET A 5 -12.50 9.55 34.30
N ALA A 6 -11.70 10.54 34.65
CA ALA A 6 -10.68 11.14 33.82
C ALA A 6 -9.54 10.14 33.52
N ALA A 7 -9.13 10.15 32.25
CA ALA A 7 -7.77 9.97 31.75
C ALA A 7 -6.80 9.06 32.54
N MET A 8 -6.62 7.83 32.08
CA MET A 8 -5.32 7.17 32.09
C MET A 8 -4.90 6.90 30.64
N VAL A 9 -4.06 7.80 30.11
CA VAL A 9 -3.29 7.55 28.88
C VAL A 9 -2.19 6.57 29.25
N ALA A 10 -2.45 5.28 29.03
CA ALA A 10 -1.39 4.27 29.05
C ALA A 10 -0.61 4.39 27.73
N THR A 11 0.57 4.99 27.79
CA THR A 11 1.60 4.86 26.76
C THR A 11 2.01 3.40 26.65
N VAL A 12 1.46 2.69 25.67
CA VAL A 12 1.88 1.32 25.31
C VAL A 12 3.12 1.43 24.41
N PRO A 13 4.27 0.84 24.78
CA PRO A 13 5.41 0.74 23.88
C PRO A 13 5.06 -0.26 22.76
N LEU A 14 4.96 0.22 21.52
CA LEU A 14 4.83 -0.63 20.34
C LEU A 14 6.17 -1.36 20.08
N SER A 15 6.33 -2.52 20.71
CA SER A 15 7.31 -3.52 20.28
C SER A 15 6.68 -4.35 19.16
N ILE A 16 6.68 -3.82 17.93
CA ILE A 16 6.30 -4.61 16.76
C ILE A 16 7.50 -5.48 16.39
N GLY A 17 7.37 -6.79 16.58
CA GLY A 17 8.29 -7.78 16.03
C GLY A 17 8.44 -7.57 14.53
N THR A 18 9.67 -7.28 14.09
CA THR A 18 10.05 -7.23 12.67
C THR A 18 9.97 -8.63 12.09
N ALA A 19 8.79 -9.02 11.62
CA ALA A 19 8.67 -10.01 10.57
C ALA A 19 9.18 -9.36 9.27
N VAL A 20 10.49 -9.48 9.05
CA VAL A 20 11.12 -9.22 7.75
C VAL A 20 10.48 -10.19 6.77
N LEU A 21 9.46 -9.73 6.05
CA LEU A 21 9.01 -10.39 4.83
C LEU A 21 10.19 -10.34 3.86
N ARG A 22 10.94 -11.44 3.81
CA ARG A 22 11.92 -11.68 2.75
C ARG A 22 11.18 -11.52 1.42
N PRO A 23 11.62 -10.64 0.51
CA PRO A 23 11.09 -10.67 -0.84
C PRO A 23 11.38 -12.05 -1.42
N PHE A 24 10.32 -12.73 -1.87
CA PHE A 24 10.41 -14.00 -2.58
C PHE A 24 11.44 -13.88 -3.69
N GLY A 25 12.33 -14.88 -3.73
CA GLY A 25 13.59 -14.84 -4.44
C GLY A 25 13.46 -14.57 -5.93
N VAL A 26 14.03 -13.44 -6.34
CA VAL A 26 14.84 -13.39 -7.56
C VAL A 26 16.19 -12.84 -7.13
N ARG A 27 17.22 -13.70 -7.19
CA ARG A 27 18.61 -13.30 -7.01
C ARG A 27 18.89 -12.19 -8.01
N ALA A 28 19.35 -11.03 -7.55
CA ALA A 28 19.98 -10.07 -8.46
C ALA A 28 21.07 -10.83 -9.24
N PRO A 29 21.17 -10.66 -10.57
CA PRO A 29 22.27 -11.28 -11.31
C PRO A 29 23.58 -10.80 -10.68
N GLU A 30 24.44 -11.75 -10.30
CA GLU A 30 25.79 -11.47 -9.79
C GLU A 30 26.51 -10.65 -10.87
N ALA A 31 26.72 -9.36 -10.59
CA ALA A 31 27.59 -8.53 -11.40
C ALA A 31 29.02 -9.05 -11.27
N PRO A 32 29.78 -9.25 -12.37
CA PRO A 32 31.17 -9.68 -12.26
C PRO A 32 31.96 -8.65 -11.44
N ALA A 33 32.70 -9.16 -10.46
CA ALA A 33 33.59 -8.38 -9.61
C ALA A 33 34.56 -7.59 -10.49
N GLY A 34 34.36 -6.27 -10.58
CA GLY A 34 35.21 -5.37 -11.37
C GLY A 34 34.50 -4.28 -12.18
N SER A 35 33.18 -4.31 -12.36
CA SER A 35 32.49 -3.18 -13.01
C SER A 35 32.15 -2.07 -12.01
N ARG A 36 33.13 -1.21 -11.71
CA ARG A 36 32.82 0.19 -11.38
C ARG A 36 31.87 0.72 -12.46
N ARG A 37 31.05 1.75 -12.21
CA ARG A 37 30.52 2.60 -13.29
C ARG A 37 31.70 3.28 -14.01
N ARG A 38 32.40 2.50 -14.82
CA ARG A 38 33.10 2.98 -16.00
C ARG A 38 31.99 3.32 -16.96
N THR A 39 31.35 4.48 -16.76
CA THR A 39 30.58 5.20 -17.77
C THR A 39 29.96 4.27 -18.83
N GLN A 40 29.13 3.31 -18.39
CA GLN A 40 27.98 2.93 -19.18
C GLN A 40 26.92 3.97 -18.80
N ARG A 41 27.14 5.28 -19.02
CA ARG A 41 26.70 5.90 -20.29
C ARG A 41 26.26 4.81 -21.25
N VAL A 42 25.04 4.32 -21.05
CA VAL A 42 24.25 3.78 -22.15
C VAL A 42 24.48 4.76 -23.29
N PRO A 43 25.05 4.34 -24.43
CA PRO A 43 25.42 5.28 -25.47
C PRO A 43 24.21 6.16 -25.73
N TRP A 44 24.37 7.47 -25.54
CA TRP A 44 23.41 8.52 -25.94
C TRP A 44 23.37 8.62 -27.47
N THR A 45 23.33 7.47 -28.14
CA THR A 45 23.36 7.29 -29.58
C THR A 45 22.38 6.18 -29.95
N ALA A 46 21.10 6.43 -29.74
CA ALA A 46 20.13 6.07 -30.75
C ALA A 46 19.70 7.38 -31.42
N ARG A 47 20.45 7.77 -32.46
CA ARG A 47 19.89 8.66 -33.49
C ARG A 47 18.55 8.04 -33.91
N GLY A 48 17.45 8.71 -33.61
CA GLY A 48 16.14 8.33 -34.15
C GLY A 48 14.99 8.33 -33.16
N ALA A 49 14.52 9.50 -32.75
CA ALA A 49 13.08 9.83 -32.63
C ALA A 49 12.86 11.28 -32.16
N TYR A 50 13.73 11.80 -31.29
CA TYR A 50 13.60 13.14 -30.71
C TYR A 50 14.29 14.26 -31.52
N ALA A 51 15.01 13.94 -32.59
CA ALA A 51 15.73 14.93 -33.40
C ALA A 51 14.84 15.96 -34.13
N ARG A 52 13.50 15.85 -34.04
CA ARG A 52 12.54 16.68 -34.79
C ARG A 52 11.87 17.80 -33.97
N TYR A 53 11.98 17.74 -32.64
CA TYR A 53 11.46 18.74 -31.70
C TYR A 53 12.58 18.98 -30.70
N GLY A 54 12.97 20.23 -30.45
CA GLY A 54 14.25 20.60 -29.81
C GLY A 54 14.64 19.65 -28.68
N GLN A 55 15.78 18.95 -28.84
CA GLN A 55 16.28 18.07 -27.80
C GLN A 55 16.51 18.90 -26.54
N PRO A 56 16.10 18.44 -25.34
CA PRO A 56 16.68 18.99 -24.12
C PRO A 56 18.21 18.83 -24.22
N PRO A 57 18.99 19.85 -23.80
CA PRO A 57 20.46 19.79 -23.84
C PRO A 57 20.96 18.58 -23.03
N ASP A 58 22.18 18.11 -23.35
CA ASP A 58 22.80 16.92 -22.75
C ASP A 58 22.58 16.84 -21.22
N GLY A 59 21.72 15.92 -20.80
CA GLY A 59 21.28 15.77 -19.41
C GLY A 59 20.27 16.84 -18.99
N LEU A 60 19.09 16.40 -18.56
CA LEU A 60 18.10 17.27 -17.94
C LEU A 60 18.61 17.78 -16.60
N ALA A 61 18.61 19.11 -16.41
CA ALA A 61 18.97 19.75 -15.13
C ALA A 61 18.21 19.15 -13.93
N PRO A 62 18.74 19.16 -12.69
CA PRO A 62 18.23 18.35 -11.57
C PRO A 62 16.77 18.57 -11.14
N ASP A 63 16.19 19.70 -11.50
CA ASP A 63 14.84 20.17 -11.19
C ASP A 63 14.01 20.44 -12.48
N ALA A 64 14.44 19.88 -13.61
CA ALA A 64 13.84 20.15 -14.92
C ALA A 64 12.36 19.75 -15.00
N ALA A 65 11.95 18.65 -14.34
CA ALA A 65 10.55 18.22 -14.39
C ALA A 65 9.66 19.16 -13.59
N ALA A 66 10.05 19.53 -12.36
CA ALA A 66 9.31 20.47 -11.54
C ALA A 66 9.15 21.82 -12.24
N ARG A 67 10.22 22.33 -12.87
CA ARG A 67 10.16 23.58 -13.64
C ARG A 67 9.30 23.50 -14.89
N SER A 68 9.26 22.34 -15.57
CA SER A 68 8.51 22.21 -16.82
C SER A 68 7.01 22.37 -16.60
N VAL A 69 6.47 21.90 -15.46
CA VAL A 69 5.03 22.01 -15.13
C VAL A 69 4.55 23.47 -15.11
N GLY A 70 5.41 24.41 -14.72
CA GLY A 70 5.11 25.85 -14.72
C GLY A 70 5.43 26.57 -16.03
N SER A 71 5.89 25.85 -17.06
CA SER A 71 6.29 26.45 -18.33
C SER A 71 5.09 26.94 -19.12
N VAL A 72 5.15 28.18 -19.61
CA VAL A 72 4.07 28.85 -20.34
C VAL A 72 4.48 29.06 -21.80
N ARG A 73 3.50 28.97 -22.70
CA ARG A 73 3.67 29.27 -24.13
C ARG A 73 4.26 30.66 -24.34
N LYS A 74 5.07 30.79 -25.37
CA LYS A 74 5.69 32.04 -25.84
C LYS A 74 5.41 32.24 -27.31
N ASP A 75 5.64 33.44 -27.84
CA ASP A 75 5.41 33.74 -29.26
C ASP A 75 6.25 32.86 -30.20
N ASP A 76 7.49 32.56 -29.80
CA ASP A 76 8.42 31.69 -30.53
C ASP A 76 8.17 30.18 -30.26
N ALA A 77 7.41 29.85 -29.21
CA ALA A 77 7.03 28.49 -28.84
C ALA A 77 5.55 28.40 -28.41
N PRO A 78 4.58 28.51 -29.34
CA PRO A 78 3.18 28.65 -28.98
C PRO A 78 2.42 27.33 -28.79
N HIS A 79 3.07 26.16 -28.91
CA HIS A 79 2.39 24.87 -28.96
C HIS A 79 2.92 23.88 -27.92
N TYR A 80 2.05 23.20 -27.17
CA TYR A 80 2.43 21.95 -26.52
C TYR A 80 2.22 20.79 -27.49
N ILE A 81 3.08 19.78 -27.40
CA ILE A 81 2.99 18.60 -28.26
C ILE A 81 2.07 17.53 -27.67
N GLY A 82 1.38 16.80 -28.55
CA GLY A 82 0.53 15.69 -28.15
C GLY A 82 1.29 14.35 -28.07
N LEU A 83 0.56 13.30 -27.68
CA LEU A 83 1.03 11.92 -27.83
C LEU A 83 0.44 11.29 -29.08
N TYR A 84 1.30 10.68 -29.89
CA TYR A 84 0.91 9.96 -31.09
C TYR A 84 0.16 8.68 -30.71
N ASN A 85 -0.98 8.41 -31.35
CA ASN A 85 -1.75 7.19 -31.16
C ASN A 85 -1.84 6.43 -32.49
N PRO A 86 -1.17 5.27 -32.64
CA PRO A 86 -1.28 4.43 -33.84
C PRO A 86 -2.59 3.62 -33.91
N GLY A 87 -3.47 3.72 -32.90
CA GLY A 87 -4.82 3.14 -32.89
C GLY A 87 -5.25 2.66 -31.50
N VAL A 88 -4.35 1.98 -30.77
CA VAL A 88 -4.68 1.29 -29.51
C VAL A 88 -4.09 1.94 -28.25
N TYR A 89 -3.32 3.02 -28.38
CA TYR A 89 -2.57 3.63 -27.27
C TYR A 89 -3.33 4.74 -26.53
N CYS A 90 -4.63 4.92 -26.78
CA CYS A 90 -5.41 5.97 -26.13
C CYS A 90 -5.44 5.82 -24.60
N PHE A 91 -5.50 4.59 -24.07
CA PHE A 91 -5.42 4.31 -22.63
C PHE A 91 -4.10 4.79 -22.02
N MET A 92 -2.99 4.62 -22.74
CA MET A 92 -1.67 5.09 -22.31
C MET A 92 -1.55 6.59 -22.42
N ASN A 93 -1.97 7.15 -23.55
CA ASN A 93 -1.84 8.57 -23.81
C ASN A 93 -2.65 9.39 -22.80
N SER A 94 -3.85 8.94 -22.42
CA SER A 94 -4.67 9.62 -21.41
C SER A 94 -4.01 9.60 -20.02
N VAL A 95 -3.44 8.47 -19.60
CA VAL A 95 -2.71 8.35 -18.33
C VAL A 95 -1.49 9.26 -18.32
N LEU A 96 -0.65 9.21 -19.35
CA LEU A 96 0.58 9.99 -19.40
C LEU A 96 0.32 11.50 -19.45
N GLN A 97 -0.69 11.94 -20.20
CA GLN A 97 -1.12 13.35 -20.21
C GLN A 97 -1.66 13.78 -18.85
N SER A 98 -2.42 12.92 -18.16
CA SER A 98 -2.95 13.22 -16.83
C SER A 98 -1.84 13.29 -15.77
N LEU A 99 -0.82 12.44 -15.87
CA LEU A 99 0.33 12.47 -14.95
C LEU A 99 1.27 13.64 -15.23
N ALA A 100 1.37 14.11 -16.48
CA ALA A 100 2.20 15.25 -16.85
C ALA A 100 1.80 16.55 -16.16
N SER A 101 0.52 16.72 -15.80
CA SER A 101 0.03 17.90 -15.08
C SER A 101 0.22 17.84 -13.56
N VAL A 102 0.76 16.73 -13.02
CA VAL A 102 0.91 16.54 -11.57
C VAL A 102 2.25 17.08 -11.08
N ALA A 103 2.25 18.30 -10.52
CA ALA A 103 3.45 18.95 -10.00
C ALA A 103 4.23 18.10 -8.97
N ALA A 104 3.53 17.49 -8.02
CA ALA A 104 4.15 16.65 -6.98
C ALA A 104 4.83 15.39 -7.56
N LEU A 105 4.36 14.86 -8.69
CA LEU A 105 5.03 13.77 -9.40
C LEU A 105 6.31 14.28 -10.06
N ALA A 106 6.28 15.46 -10.68
CA ALA A 106 7.46 16.06 -11.29
C ALA A 106 8.58 16.33 -10.25
N GLU A 107 8.22 16.90 -9.09
CA GLU A 107 9.12 17.07 -7.94
C GLU A 107 9.70 15.73 -7.45
N TYR A 108 8.84 14.70 -7.37
CA TYR A 108 9.24 13.37 -6.97
C TYR A 108 10.26 12.76 -7.94
N LEU A 109 10.01 12.83 -9.25
CA LEU A 109 10.92 12.29 -10.26
C LEU A 109 12.29 12.98 -10.20
N ASP A 110 12.32 14.31 -10.08
CA ASP A 110 13.56 15.06 -9.88
C ASP A 110 14.30 14.62 -8.61
N ALA A 111 13.58 14.39 -7.50
CA ALA A 111 14.19 13.94 -6.25
C ALA A 111 14.73 12.51 -6.33
N VAL A 112 14.01 11.59 -6.97
CA VAL A 112 14.46 10.20 -7.20
C VAL A 112 15.71 10.19 -8.07
N THR A 113 15.72 10.93 -9.19
CA THR A 113 16.89 11.01 -10.09
C THR A 113 18.14 11.50 -9.34
N ARG A 114 18.04 12.57 -8.53
CA ARG A 114 19.19 13.03 -7.71
C ARG A 114 19.69 11.97 -6.73
N MET A 115 18.76 11.24 -6.10
CA MET A 115 19.10 10.18 -5.17
C MET A 115 19.77 9.01 -5.89
N ALA A 116 19.25 8.64 -7.07
CA ALA A 116 19.82 7.61 -7.94
C ALA A 116 21.23 7.95 -8.42
N GLU A 117 21.49 9.21 -8.77
CA GLU A 117 22.83 9.70 -9.12
C GLU A 117 23.81 9.60 -7.94
N THR A 118 23.35 9.91 -6.72
CA THR A 118 24.16 9.86 -5.50
C THR A 118 24.59 8.43 -5.16
N TYR A 119 23.68 7.48 -5.27
CA TYR A 119 23.92 6.06 -4.93
C TYR A 119 24.25 5.18 -6.14
N ASP A 120 24.39 5.79 -7.32
CA ASP A 120 24.80 5.14 -8.57
C ASP A 120 23.86 4.04 -9.10
N VAL A 121 22.58 4.08 -8.73
CA VAL A 121 21.56 3.07 -9.10
C VAL A 121 20.84 3.47 -10.40
N PRO A 122 20.60 2.55 -11.36
CA PRO A 122 19.86 2.85 -12.58
C PRO A 122 18.35 2.95 -12.35
N THR A 123 17.70 3.94 -12.99
CA THR A 123 16.25 4.22 -12.85
C THR A 123 15.54 4.42 -14.19
N PRO A 124 15.56 3.42 -15.09
CA PRO A 124 15.09 3.58 -16.48
C PRO A 124 13.62 4.02 -16.62
N ALA A 125 12.73 3.63 -15.71
CA ALA A 125 11.32 4.04 -15.73
C ALA A 125 11.16 5.49 -15.26
N THR A 126 11.82 5.86 -14.16
CA THR A 126 11.88 7.24 -13.65
C THR A 126 12.46 8.16 -14.72
N ASP A 127 13.59 7.80 -15.33
CA ASP A 127 14.29 8.62 -16.31
C ASP A 127 13.44 8.83 -17.57
N ALA A 128 12.86 7.76 -18.12
CA ALA A 128 12.02 7.83 -19.31
C ALA A 128 10.72 8.63 -19.06
N LEU A 129 10.09 8.46 -17.90
CA LEU A 129 8.91 9.23 -17.53
C LEU A 129 9.26 10.71 -17.33
N ARG A 130 10.37 10.99 -16.64
CA ARG A 130 10.85 12.35 -16.38
C ARG A 130 11.14 13.11 -17.68
N GLU A 131 11.85 12.48 -18.62
CA GLU A 131 12.10 13.06 -19.95
C GLU A 131 10.80 13.33 -20.70
N LEU A 132 9.87 12.38 -20.65
CA LEU A 132 8.56 12.54 -21.27
C LEU A 132 7.80 13.73 -20.67
N LEU A 133 7.74 13.86 -19.34
CA LEU A 133 7.02 14.96 -18.69
C LEU A 133 7.62 16.32 -19.03
N VAL A 134 8.96 16.43 -19.02
CA VAL A 134 9.64 17.66 -19.46
C VAL A 134 9.26 18.00 -20.89
N THR A 135 9.28 17.02 -21.80
CA THR A 135 8.99 17.27 -23.21
C THR A 135 7.52 17.67 -23.42
N LEU A 136 6.57 17.01 -22.75
CA LEU A 136 5.14 17.32 -22.85
C LEU A 136 4.80 18.70 -22.28
N ASN A 137 5.46 19.10 -21.19
CA ASN A 137 5.23 20.38 -20.53
C ASN A 137 6.10 21.52 -21.09
N THR A 138 6.99 21.27 -22.06
CA THR A 138 7.81 22.33 -22.67
C THR A 138 7.19 22.77 -24.00
N PRO A 139 6.76 24.06 -24.13
CA PRO A 139 6.23 24.58 -25.38
C PRO A 139 7.24 24.49 -26.53
N GLN A 140 6.74 24.30 -27.73
CA GLN A 140 7.47 24.09 -28.97
C GLN A 140 7.04 25.10 -30.04
N PRO A 141 7.94 25.48 -30.96
CA PRO A 141 7.60 26.34 -32.10
C PRO A 141 6.55 25.73 -33.02
N LYS A 142 6.64 24.42 -33.26
CA LYS A 142 5.78 23.69 -34.21
C LYS A 142 4.81 22.76 -33.48
N LYS A 143 3.60 22.64 -34.04
CA LYS A 143 2.65 21.58 -33.66
C LYS A 143 3.29 20.22 -33.93
N GLY A 144 3.08 19.28 -33.02
CA GLY A 144 3.68 17.95 -33.13
C GLY A 144 3.02 16.94 -32.21
N ALA A 145 3.33 15.67 -32.48
CA ALA A 145 2.99 14.56 -31.61
C ALA A 145 4.22 13.64 -31.46
N LEU A 146 4.42 13.11 -30.27
CA LEU A 146 5.53 12.22 -29.94
C LEU A 146 5.03 10.82 -29.57
N ALA A 147 5.81 9.78 -29.87
CA ALA A 147 5.56 8.43 -29.38
C ALA A 147 6.54 8.12 -28.23
N PRO A 148 6.07 7.74 -27.02
CA PRO A 148 6.91 7.56 -25.83
C PRO A 148 7.65 6.21 -25.86
N LYS A 149 8.49 5.99 -26.89
CA LYS A 149 9.09 4.69 -27.21
C LYS A 149 9.93 4.12 -26.07
N GLN A 150 10.73 4.95 -25.41
CA GLN A 150 11.58 4.52 -24.29
C GLN A 150 10.72 4.02 -23.12
N LEU A 151 9.71 4.78 -22.73
CA LEU A 151 8.80 4.38 -21.64
C LEU A 151 8.03 3.10 -21.98
N ILE A 152 7.55 2.96 -23.22
CA ILE A 152 6.91 1.72 -23.70
C ILE A 152 7.85 0.52 -23.58
N GLN A 153 9.11 0.67 -24.00
CA GLN A 153 10.11 -0.40 -23.91
C GLN A 153 10.43 -0.78 -22.46
N VAL A 154 10.58 0.20 -21.57
CA VAL A 154 10.86 -0.03 -20.15
C VAL A 154 9.69 -0.72 -19.47
N LEU A 155 8.48 -0.17 -19.61
CA LEU A 155 7.28 -0.77 -19.02
C LEU A 155 6.99 -2.16 -19.61
N GLY A 156 7.31 -2.41 -20.89
CA GLY A 156 7.22 -3.73 -21.49
C GLY A 156 8.05 -4.77 -20.75
N LYS A 157 9.27 -4.43 -20.32
CA LYS A 157 10.13 -5.30 -19.50
C LYS A 157 9.57 -5.51 -18.10
N VAL A 158 9.10 -4.46 -17.45
CA VAL A 158 8.48 -4.54 -16.11
C VAL A 158 7.24 -5.43 -16.15
N SER A 159 6.39 -5.25 -17.16
CA SER A 159 5.18 -6.05 -17.38
C SER A 159 5.52 -7.54 -17.53
N GLN A 160 6.56 -7.87 -18.31
CA GLN A 160 7.02 -9.25 -18.47
C GLN A 160 7.57 -9.86 -17.18
N ALA A 161 8.33 -9.10 -16.40
CA ALA A 161 8.87 -9.54 -15.12
C ALA A 161 7.77 -9.83 -14.08
N ASN A 162 6.68 -9.06 -14.14
CA ASN A 162 5.52 -9.21 -13.24
C ASN A 162 4.48 -10.22 -13.75
N GLY A 163 4.79 -11.03 -14.76
CA GLY A 163 3.87 -12.04 -15.31
C GLY A 163 2.73 -11.49 -16.19
N MET A 164 2.69 -10.17 -16.42
CA MET A 164 1.69 -9.48 -17.23
C MET A 164 2.16 -9.35 -18.68
N ARG A 165 2.36 -10.48 -19.37
CA ARG A 165 3.00 -10.49 -20.70
C ARG A 165 2.23 -9.71 -21.78
N THR A 166 0.94 -9.44 -21.59
CA THR A 166 0.02 -8.97 -22.64
C THR A 166 -0.27 -7.47 -22.62
N LEU A 167 -0.02 -6.73 -21.54
CA LEU A 167 -0.48 -5.33 -21.43
C LEU A 167 0.09 -4.38 -22.48
N LEU A 168 1.35 -4.56 -22.85
CA LEU A 168 2.03 -3.64 -23.78
C LEU A 168 2.46 -4.31 -25.08
N SER A 169 2.32 -5.63 -25.17
CA SER A 169 2.69 -6.44 -26.35
C SER A 169 1.48 -6.79 -27.21
N ALA A 170 0.30 -6.95 -26.60
CA ALA A 170 -0.93 -7.12 -27.32
C ALA A 170 -1.29 -5.76 -27.94
N HIS A 171 -1.39 -5.70 -29.27
CA HIS A 171 -1.89 -4.52 -29.98
C HIS A 171 -3.42 -4.42 -29.79
N GLN A 172 -3.85 -4.33 -28.53
CA GLN A 172 -5.24 -4.37 -28.08
C GLN A 172 -5.47 -3.24 -27.07
N GLN A 173 -6.72 -2.80 -26.95
CA GLN A 173 -7.12 -1.85 -25.91
C GLN A 173 -6.94 -2.48 -24.52
N GLN A 174 -6.40 -1.71 -23.58
CA GLN A 174 -6.14 -2.14 -22.19
C GLN A 174 -6.82 -1.21 -21.19
N ASP A 175 -6.85 -1.64 -19.94
CA ASP A 175 -7.29 -0.80 -18.83
C ASP A 175 -6.26 0.29 -18.50
N ALA A 176 -6.70 1.54 -18.46
CA ALA A 176 -5.88 2.68 -18.09
C ALA A 176 -5.45 2.65 -16.61
N GLN A 177 -6.31 2.12 -15.73
CA GLN A 177 -5.99 1.98 -14.30
C GLN A 177 -4.79 1.03 -14.13
N GLU A 178 -4.82 -0.10 -14.82
CA GLU A 178 -3.77 -1.12 -14.72
C GLU A 178 -2.41 -0.57 -15.19
N LEU A 179 -2.40 0.19 -16.29
CA LEU A 179 -1.17 0.86 -16.74
C LEU A 179 -0.66 1.88 -15.70
N ALA A 180 -1.55 2.69 -15.12
CA ALA A 180 -1.16 3.68 -14.11
C ALA A 180 -0.53 2.99 -12.89
N LEU A 181 -1.13 1.90 -12.41
CA LEU A 181 -0.61 1.12 -11.30
C LEU A 181 0.70 0.41 -11.62
N LEU A 182 0.85 -0.14 -12.83
CA LEU A 182 2.11 -0.71 -13.29
C LEU A 182 3.24 0.33 -13.30
N LEU A 183 2.96 1.53 -13.81
CA LEU A 183 3.92 2.63 -13.84
C LEU A 183 4.32 3.04 -12.42
N LEU A 184 3.35 3.28 -11.53
CA LEU A 184 3.64 3.65 -10.13
C LEU A 184 4.41 2.55 -9.40
N HIS A 185 4.08 1.29 -9.65
CA HIS A 185 4.81 0.14 -9.11
C HIS A 185 6.27 0.11 -9.60
N ALA A 186 6.52 0.38 -10.88
CA ALA A 186 7.88 0.47 -11.41
C ALA A 186 8.69 1.57 -10.71
N LEU A 187 8.09 2.74 -10.48
CA LEU A 187 8.73 3.85 -9.77
C LEU A 187 9.04 3.47 -8.30
N ASP A 188 8.16 2.73 -7.63
CA ASP A 188 8.40 2.27 -6.26
C ASP A 188 9.50 1.21 -6.18
N GLN A 189 9.56 0.29 -7.15
CA GLN A 189 10.65 -0.69 -7.24
C GLN A 189 12.00 0.01 -7.42
N GLU A 190 12.08 1.00 -8.31
CA GLU A 190 13.30 1.78 -8.53
C GLU A 190 13.70 2.55 -7.27
N LEU A 191 12.75 3.21 -6.59
CA LEU A 191 13.01 3.88 -5.32
C LEU A 191 13.51 2.89 -4.25
N GLY A 192 12.90 1.71 -4.15
CA GLY A 192 13.30 0.66 -3.22
C GLY A 192 14.73 0.16 -3.47
N ASN A 193 15.13 0.02 -4.74
CA ASN A 193 16.50 -0.36 -5.09
C ASN A 193 17.52 0.70 -4.64
N ILE A 194 17.22 1.99 -4.84
CA ILE A 194 18.09 3.09 -4.37
C ILE A 194 18.20 3.07 -2.84
N GLN A 195 17.08 2.86 -2.14
CA GLN A 195 17.07 2.80 -0.68
C GLN A 195 17.84 1.59 -0.14
N ALA A 196 17.77 0.44 -0.82
CA ALA A 196 18.54 -0.74 -0.46
C ALA A 196 20.05 -0.49 -0.61
N GLU A 197 20.49 0.11 -1.72
CA GLU A 197 21.89 0.47 -1.96
C GLU A 197 22.39 1.49 -0.93
N ARG A 198 21.60 2.55 -0.66
CA ARG A 198 21.87 3.50 0.42
C ARG A 198 22.07 2.80 1.76
N GLY A 199 21.19 1.85 2.10
CA GLY A 199 21.29 1.08 3.33
C GLY A 199 22.60 0.29 3.44
N GLN A 200 23.02 -0.35 2.34
CA GLN A 200 24.26 -1.13 2.28
C GLN A 200 25.51 -0.24 2.40
N GLN A 201 25.53 0.90 1.73
CA GLN A 201 26.65 1.85 1.81
C GLN A 201 26.80 2.42 3.22
N LEU A 202 25.70 2.84 3.85
CA LEU A 202 25.71 3.33 5.23
C LEU A 202 26.19 2.27 6.24
N GLN A 203 25.79 1.01 6.06
CA GLN A 203 26.27 -0.09 6.90
C GLN A 203 27.79 -0.31 6.71
N THR A 204 28.28 -0.18 5.49
CA THR A 204 29.70 -0.33 5.16
C THR A 204 30.54 0.83 5.74
N GLU A 205 30.04 2.05 5.68
CA GLU A 205 30.69 3.23 6.28
C GLU A 205 30.70 3.19 7.82
N GLN A 206 29.69 2.57 8.43
CA GLN A 206 29.60 2.35 9.87
C GLN A 206 30.41 1.14 10.36
N ALA A 207 30.79 0.23 9.46
CA ALA A 207 31.71 -0.88 9.73
C ALA A 207 33.17 -0.40 9.79
N GLY A 208 33.52 0.32 10.87
CA GLY A 208 34.87 0.83 11.15
C GLY A 208 34.95 1.58 12.48
N LEU A 209 36.11 2.16 12.84
CA LEU A 209 36.32 2.91 14.09
C LEU A 209 35.34 4.11 14.26
N ARG A 210 34.72 4.57 13.16
CA ARG A 210 33.62 5.56 13.15
C ARG A 210 32.31 5.06 13.74
N GLY A 211 32.01 3.76 13.67
CA GLY A 211 30.83 3.17 14.31
C GLY A 211 30.90 3.17 15.84
N ILE A 212 32.11 3.24 16.41
CA ILE A 212 32.36 3.28 17.87
C ILE A 212 32.31 4.72 18.41
N THR A 213 32.64 5.72 17.56
CA THR A 213 32.69 7.15 17.94
C THR A 213 31.44 7.94 17.53
N ALA A 214 30.58 7.37 16.69
CA ALA A 214 29.29 7.96 16.36
C ALA A 214 28.35 7.86 17.57
N PRO A 215 27.72 8.97 18.02
CA PRO A 215 26.71 8.89 19.07
C PRO A 215 25.58 7.97 18.62
N SER A 216 25.37 6.93 19.42
CA SER A 216 24.42 5.82 19.30
C SER A 216 23.36 6.00 18.21
N ALA A 217 23.58 5.37 17.05
CA ALA A 217 22.60 5.24 15.98
C ALA A 217 21.51 4.18 16.27
N LEU A 218 21.44 3.70 17.51
CA LEU A 218 20.47 2.73 18.00
C LEU A 218 19.66 3.38 19.13
N GLN A 219 18.41 3.71 18.83
CA GLN A 219 17.37 3.87 19.86
C GLN A 219 16.43 2.68 19.68
N LEU A 220 16.33 1.83 20.71
CA LEU A 220 15.40 0.68 20.74
C LEU A 220 15.61 -0.36 19.62
N GLY A 221 16.86 -0.70 19.28
CA GLY A 221 17.15 -1.87 18.43
C GLY A 221 16.83 -1.73 16.92
N HIS A 222 16.37 -0.56 16.47
CA HIS A 222 16.20 -0.27 15.04
C HIS A 222 17.36 0.56 14.51
N LEU A 223 17.89 0.17 13.35
CA LEU A 223 18.77 1.02 12.54
C LEU A 223 18.05 2.34 12.26
N ARG A 224 18.73 3.47 12.46
CA ARG A 224 18.30 4.84 12.12
C ARG A 224 18.07 5.07 10.60
N ALA A 225 17.74 4.03 9.85
CA ALA A 225 17.31 4.05 8.46
C ALA A 225 15.77 4.07 8.30
N SER A 226 15.01 3.96 9.40
CA SER A 226 13.56 4.13 9.37
C SER A 226 13.15 5.43 10.08
N LEU A 227 12.68 6.38 9.27
CA LEU A 227 11.77 7.47 9.65
C LEU A 227 12.31 8.60 10.55
N GLY A 228 12.91 9.62 9.94
CA GLY A 228 13.09 10.96 10.51
C GLY A 228 13.84 11.88 9.54
N TYR A 229 13.11 12.74 8.81
CA TYR A 229 13.22 14.21 8.96
C TYR A 229 14.64 14.75 8.76
N ASP A 230 15.19 14.61 7.54
CA ASP A 230 16.31 15.42 7.04
C ASP A 230 16.51 15.11 5.55
N ALA A 231 16.18 16.05 4.66
CA ALA A 231 16.52 16.20 3.22
C ALA A 231 16.51 14.99 2.23
N ALA A 232 16.42 13.75 2.68
CA ALA A 232 16.62 12.50 1.96
C ALA A 232 15.42 11.52 2.10
N ASN A 233 14.27 12.04 2.52
CA ASN A 233 13.00 11.32 2.59
C ASN A 233 12.22 11.51 1.29
N VAL A 234 12.71 10.94 0.19
CA VAL A 234 11.95 10.86 -1.05
C VAL A 234 10.87 9.81 -0.87
N ALA A 235 9.61 10.22 -0.89
CA ALA A 235 8.46 9.34 -0.78
C ALA A 235 7.57 9.53 -2.01
N ASN A 236 7.05 8.42 -2.53
CA ASN A 236 6.14 8.45 -3.66
C ASN A 236 4.86 9.23 -3.28
N PRO A 237 4.51 10.31 -4.01
CA PRO A 237 3.43 11.21 -3.64
C PRO A 237 2.04 10.56 -3.70
N PHE A 238 1.90 9.43 -4.39
CA PHE A 238 0.67 8.65 -4.49
C PHE A 238 0.46 7.69 -3.31
N ARG A 239 1.44 7.54 -2.42
CA ARG A 239 1.36 6.58 -1.30
C ARG A 239 0.60 7.17 -0.11
N GLY A 240 -0.51 6.52 0.22
CA GLY A 240 -1.33 6.77 1.40
C GLY A 240 -1.43 5.53 2.29
N LEU A 241 -2.25 5.62 3.33
CA LEU A 241 -2.60 4.49 4.19
C LEU A 241 -4.12 4.39 4.31
N SER A 242 -4.67 3.20 4.14
CA SER A 242 -6.01 2.85 4.58
C SER A 242 -5.95 2.13 5.92
N ALA A 243 -6.98 2.31 6.74
CA ALA A 243 -7.18 1.56 7.98
C ALA A 243 -8.39 0.66 7.81
N GLN A 244 -8.29 -0.58 8.28
CA GLN A 244 -9.36 -1.55 8.34
C GLN A 244 -9.63 -1.92 9.79
N ARG A 245 -10.89 -1.86 10.17
CA ARG A 245 -11.37 -2.32 11.47
C ARG A 245 -12.37 -3.45 11.28
N THR A 246 -12.18 -4.55 11.99
CA THR A 246 -13.13 -5.66 12.07
C THR A 246 -13.63 -5.77 13.50
N SER A 247 -14.93 -5.91 13.73
CA SER A 247 -15.53 -6.03 15.07
C SER A 247 -16.68 -7.02 15.07
N CYS A 248 -16.74 -7.90 16.06
CA CYS A 248 -17.84 -8.84 16.27
C CYS A 248 -18.91 -8.20 17.16
N ALA A 249 -20.10 -7.94 16.62
CA ALA A 249 -21.20 -7.36 17.39
C ALA A 249 -21.82 -8.35 18.40
N ARG A 250 -21.63 -9.67 18.20
CA ARG A 250 -22.12 -10.71 19.13
C ARG A 250 -21.41 -10.66 20.50
N CYS A 251 -20.08 -10.49 20.51
CA CYS A 251 -19.30 -10.52 21.76
C CYS A 251 -18.57 -9.21 22.08
N GLY A 252 -18.68 -8.20 21.23
CA GLY A 252 -18.04 -6.89 21.38
C GLY A 252 -16.54 -6.86 21.07
N TYR A 253 -15.92 -7.98 20.69
CA TYR A 253 -14.49 -8.02 20.36
C TYR A 253 -14.20 -7.19 19.11
N THR A 254 -13.24 -6.28 19.21
CA THR A 254 -12.71 -5.50 18.09
C THR A 254 -11.28 -5.96 17.84
N GLU A 255 -10.96 -6.28 16.60
CA GLU A 255 -9.60 -6.61 16.20
C GLU A 255 -8.73 -5.35 16.14
N ALA A 256 -7.42 -5.49 16.36
CA ALA A 256 -6.48 -4.40 16.16
C ALA A 256 -6.62 -3.80 14.74
N VAL A 257 -6.59 -2.47 14.65
CA VAL A 257 -6.75 -1.77 13.38
C VAL A 257 -5.57 -2.11 12.48
N ARG A 258 -5.87 -2.71 11.33
CA ARG A 258 -4.87 -3.08 10.32
C ARG A 258 -4.69 -1.93 9.34
N TYR A 259 -3.44 -1.56 9.07
CA TYR A 259 -3.12 -0.54 8.07
C TYR A 259 -2.63 -1.17 6.78
N PHE A 260 -3.10 -0.66 5.64
CA PHE A 260 -2.67 -1.10 4.32
C PHE A 260 -2.13 0.09 3.51
N SER A 261 -1.08 -0.16 2.72
CA SER A 261 -0.57 0.82 1.77
C SER A 261 -1.59 1.06 0.67
N LEU A 262 -1.88 2.33 0.38
CA LEU A 262 -2.80 2.78 -0.65
C LEU A 262 -2.02 3.46 -1.77
N THR A 263 -2.27 3.08 -3.02
CA THR A 263 -1.73 3.77 -4.22
C THR A 263 -2.86 4.44 -5.01
N ASP A 264 -3.97 3.74 -5.15
CA ASP A 264 -5.21 4.23 -5.73
C ASP A 264 -6.40 3.89 -4.84
N LEU A 265 -7.49 4.63 -5.02
CA LEU A 265 -8.78 4.34 -4.40
C LEU A 265 -9.77 3.94 -5.49
N SER A 266 -10.05 2.64 -5.59
CA SER A 266 -11.04 2.11 -6.51
C SER A 266 -12.44 2.18 -5.90
N LEU A 267 -13.26 3.09 -6.40
CA LEU A 267 -14.62 3.36 -5.95
C LEU A 267 -15.63 2.69 -6.88
N THR A 268 -16.52 1.87 -6.32
CA THR A 268 -17.62 1.26 -7.07
C THR A 268 -18.67 2.31 -7.43
N VAL A 269 -19.04 2.38 -8.70
CA VAL A 269 -20.17 3.22 -9.13
C VAL A 269 -21.47 2.46 -8.87
N PRO A 270 -22.43 3.04 -8.11
CA PRO A 270 -23.71 2.39 -7.80
C PRO A 270 -24.45 1.90 -9.06
N LEU A 271 -25.06 0.72 -8.97
CA LEU A 271 -25.83 0.11 -10.06
C LEU A 271 -27.27 0.62 -10.05
N GLY A 272 -27.91 0.64 -11.22
CA GLY A 272 -29.33 0.99 -11.36
C GLY A 272 -29.65 2.48 -11.22
N VAL A 273 -28.63 3.34 -11.11
CA VAL A 273 -28.80 4.81 -11.05
C VAL A 273 -28.33 5.46 -12.34
N ALA A 274 -29.03 6.49 -12.81
CA ALA A 274 -28.60 7.28 -13.97
C ALA A 274 -27.45 8.22 -13.63
N SER A 275 -27.38 8.68 -12.38
CA SER A 275 -26.33 9.57 -11.88
C SER A 275 -26.08 9.39 -10.38
N CYS A 276 -24.85 9.61 -9.94
CA CYS A 276 -24.46 9.70 -8.54
C CYS A 276 -23.37 10.76 -8.34
N THR A 277 -23.04 11.06 -7.09
CA THR A 277 -21.93 11.95 -6.71
C THR A 277 -20.70 11.14 -6.31
N LEU A 278 -19.51 11.73 -6.44
CA LEU A 278 -18.26 11.11 -5.99
C LEU A 278 -18.29 10.83 -4.48
N GLU A 279 -18.90 11.72 -3.71
CA GLU A 279 -19.10 11.59 -2.28
C GLU A 279 -19.96 10.39 -1.92
N GLN A 280 -20.97 10.05 -2.73
CA GLN A 280 -21.76 8.84 -2.54
C GLN A 280 -20.90 7.58 -2.78
N CYS A 281 -20.09 7.55 -3.83
CA CYS A 281 -19.18 6.44 -4.09
C CYS A 281 -18.15 6.29 -2.95
N PHE A 282 -17.62 7.41 -2.45
CA PHE A 282 -16.68 7.42 -1.33
C PHE A 282 -17.34 6.98 -0.02
N ALA A 283 -18.56 7.44 0.25
CA ALA A 283 -19.34 7.03 1.42
C ALA A 283 -19.60 5.52 1.42
N GLN A 284 -19.95 4.97 0.26
CA GLN A 284 -20.12 3.52 0.07
C GLN A 284 -18.81 2.76 0.34
N TRP A 285 -17.66 3.28 -0.12
CA TRP A 285 -16.36 2.67 0.17
C TRP A 285 -16.01 2.66 1.67
N THR A 286 -16.43 3.67 2.43
CA THR A 286 -16.25 3.73 3.90
C THR A 286 -17.36 3.09 4.72
N GLN A 287 -18.35 2.49 4.06
CA GLN A 287 -19.54 1.97 4.71
C GLN A 287 -19.18 0.81 5.64
N LEU A 288 -19.90 0.71 6.76
CA LEU A 288 -19.82 -0.45 7.65
C LEU A 288 -20.52 -1.63 6.97
N GLU A 289 -19.77 -2.67 6.64
CA GLU A 289 -20.26 -3.87 5.97
C GLU A 289 -20.39 -5.02 6.97
N GLN A 290 -21.47 -5.79 6.87
CA GLN A 290 -21.61 -7.04 7.61
C GLN A 290 -20.81 -8.13 6.88
N VAL A 291 -19.99 -8.87 7.60
CA VAL A 291 -19.11 -9.90 7.05
C VAL A 291 -19.23 -11.19 7.85
N GLU A 292 -19.08 -12.32 7.16
CA GLU A 292 -18.85 -13.60 7.82
C GLU A 292 -17.38 -13.66 8.26
N TRP A 293 -17.16 -13.69 9.57
CA TRP A 293 -15.80 -13.64 10.14
C TRP A 293 -15.67 -14.61 11.30
N ILE A 294 -14.51 -15.24 11.42
CA ILE A 294 -14.20 -16.15 12.52
C ILE A 294 -13.73 -15.30 13.69
N CYS A 295 -14.58 -15.16 14.70
CA CYS A 295 -14.29 -14.26 15.80
C CYS A 295 -13.33 -14.90 16.80
N HIS A 296 -12.19 -14.25 17.04
CA HIS A 296 -11.16 -14.71 17.97
C HIS A 296 -11.69 -14.91 19.40
N ARG A 297 -12.39 -13.91 19.96
CA ARG A 297 -12.94 -13.99 21.33
C ARG A 297 -14.04 -15.07 21.46
N CYS A 298 -14.92 -15.19 20.46
CA CYS A 298 -15.91 -16.26 20.44
C CYS A 298 -15.27 -17.64 20.34
N SER A 299 -14.21 -17.76 19.53
CA SER A 299 -13.40 -18.97 19.37
C SER A 299 -12.75 -19.41 20.68
N LEU A 300 -12.17 -18.46 21.44
CA LEU A 300 -11.65 -18.71 22.79
C LEU A 300 -12.76 -19.15 23.76
N ALA A 301 -13.91 -18.47 23.75
CA ALA A 301 -15.03 -18.81 24.64
C ALA A 301 -15.62 -20.20 24.35
N ALA A 302 -15.74 -20.57 23.08
CA ALA A 302 -16.18 -21.90 22.66
C ALA A 302 -15.14 -22.96 23.07
N THR A 303 -13.85 -22.68 22.88
CA THR A 303 -12.76 -23.57 23.28
C THR A 303 -12.74 -23.76 24.80
N LEU A 304 -12.89 -22.68 25.57
CA LEU A 304 -13.00 -22.73 27.03
C LEU A 304 -14.17 -23.62 27.47
N LYS A 305 -15.33 -23.52 26.81
CA LYS A 305 -16.49 -24.38 27.10
C LYS A 305 -16.17 -25.86 26.87
N ARG A 306 -15.44 -26.19 25.80
CA ARG A 306 -15.00 -27.57 25.50
C ARG A 306 -14.02 -28.08 26.56
N GLU A 307 -12.98 -27.32 26.88
CA GLU A 307 -11.97 -27.75 27.87
C GLU A 307 -12.59 -27.91 29.27
N ARG A 308 -13.55 -27.05 29.65
CA ARG A 308 -14.33 -27.22 30.90
C ARG A 308 -15.14 -28.52 30.90
N ALA A 309 -15.80 -28.85 29.79
CA ALA A 309 -16.57 -30.08 29.67
C ALA A 309 -15.67 -31.32 29.74
N GLU A 310 -14.49 -31.26 29.11
CA GLU A 310 -13.51 -32.34 29.15
C GLU A 310 -12.93 -32.54 30.56
N ALA A 311 -12.61 -31.45 31.27
CA ALA A 311 -12.17 -31.51 32.66
C ALA A 311 -13.21 -32.19 33.57
N MET A 312 -14.50 -31.87 33.41
CA MET A 312 -15.59 -32.52 34.16
C MET A 312 -15.74 -34.00 33.79
N ARG A 313 -15.64 -34.34 32.51
CA ARG A 313 -15.72 -35.73 32.03
C ARG A 313 -14.59 -36.57 32.62
N LEU A 314 -13.36 -36.07 32.59
CA LEU A 314 -12.18 -36.77 33.12
C LEU A 314 -12.22 -36.88 34.65
N GLU A 315 -12.80 -35.90 35.35
CA GLU A 315 -13.05 -35.97 36.79
C GLU A 315 -14.02 -37.11 37.15
N GLN A 316 -15.09 -37.29 36.39
CA GLN A 316 -16.02 -38.41 36.57
C GLN A 316 -15.35 -39.76 36.29
N VAL A 317 -14.54 -39.86 35.24
CA VAL A 317 -13.80 -41.09 34.90
C VAL A 317 -12.77 -41.44 35.97
N ALA A 318 -12.04 -40.44 36.48
CA ALA A 318 -11.06 -40.63 37.56
C ALA A 318 -11.71 -41.10 38.86
N ALA A 319 -12.94 -40.64 39.16
CA ALA A 319 -13.70 -41.08 40.33
C ALA A 319 -14.30 -42.49 40.19
N ALA A 320 -14.63 -42.92 38.96
CA ALA A 320 -15.30 -44.20 38.71
C ALA A 320 -14.35 -45.38 38.43
N GLN A 321 -13.12 -45.11 37.98
CA GLN A 321 -12.14 -46.14 37.62
C GLN A 321 -11.05 -46.27 38.68
N SER A 322 -10.25 -47.34 38.59
CA SER A 322 -9.11 -47.60 39.48
C SER A 322 -7.86 -48.02 38.70
N GLY A 323 -6.68 -47.88 39.31
CA GLY A 323 -5.42 -48.30 38.70
C GLY A 323 -4.92 -47.35 37.60
N ALA A 324 -4.29 -47.90 36.56
CA ALA A 324 -3.63 -47.11 35.51
C ALA A 324 -4.60 -46.15 34.77
N ALA A 325 -5.86 -46.56 34.59
CA ALA A 325 -6.86 -45.76 33.90
C ALA A 325 -7.31 -44.53 34.71
N ALA A 326 -7.44 -44.67 36.03
CA ALA A 326 -7.71 -43.55 36.94
C ALA A 326 -6.55 -42.55 36.98
N LYS A 327 -5.30 -43.05 36.94
CA LYS A 327 -4.11 -42.20 36.87
C LYS A 327 -4.07 -41.37 35.58
N ALA A 328 -4.27 -42.00 34.42
CA ALA A 328 -4.32 -41.31 33.13
C ALA A 328 -5.46 -40.27 33.07
N ALA A 329 -6.64 -40.59 33.60
CA ALA A 329 -7.75 -39.65 33.69
C ALA A 329 -7.45 -38.45 34.60
N THR A 330 -6.70 -38.67 35.70
CA THR A 330 -6.28 -37.60 36.61
C THR A 330 -5.29 -36.65 35.94
N GLU A 331 -4.26 -37.18 35.26
CA GLU A 331 -3.28 -36.40 34.50
C GLU A 331 -3.96 -35.58 33.38
N GLY A 332 -4.88 -36.21 32.63
CA GLY A 332 -5.67 -35.51 31.62
C GLY A 332 -6.56 -34.42 32.20
N ARG A 333 -7.19 -34.66 33.36
CA ARG A 333 -8.01 -33.66 34.07
C ARG A 333 -7.15 -32.46 34.48
N ASP A 334 -5.96 -32.68 35.01
CA ASP A 334 -5.04 -31.60 35.41
C ASP A 334 -4.60 -30.78 34.19
N CYS A 335 -4.26 -31.43 33.09
CA CYS A 335 -3.96 -30.78 31.81
C CYS A 335 -5.15 -29.92 31.30
N ALA A 336 -6.37 -30.47 31.29
CA ALA A 336 -7.56 -29.73 30.89
C ALA A 336 -7.88 -28.55 31.84
N ARG A 337 -7.62 -28.68 33.15
CA ARG A 337 -7.78 -27.57 34.10
C ARG A 337 -6.75 -26.46 33.86
N ASP A 338 -5.51 -26.81 33.54
CA ASP A 338 -4.49 -25.84 33.14
C ASP A 338 -4.90 -25.09 31.86
N HIS A 339 -5.41 -25.80 30.84
CA HIS A 339 -5.96 -25.19 29.63
C HIS A 339 -7.07 -24.18 29.95
N VAL A 340 -8.00 -24.56 30.83
CA VAL A 340 -9.10 -23.70 31.29
C VAL A 340 -8.57 -22.42 31.94
N GLN A 341 -7.57 -22.53 32.82
CA GLN A 341 -6.98 -21.37 33.50
C GLN A 341 -6.33 -20.40 32.51
N ARG A 342 -5.55 -20.91 31.55
CA ARG A 342 -4.90 -20.09 30.52
C ARG A 342 -5.92 -19.38 29.62
N LEU A 343 -6.98 -20.08 29.19
CA LEU A 343 -8.05 -19.51 28.37
C LEU A 343 -8.91 -18.48 29.13
N GLU A 344 -9.18 -18.72 30.41
CA GLU A 344 -9.87 -17.74 31.26
C GLU A 344 -9.05 -16.46 31.44
N TYR A 345 -7.74 -16.60 31.65
CA TYR A 345 -6.84 -15.46 31.71
C TYR A 345 -6.90 -14.64 30.42
N ALA A 346 -6.77 -15.29 29.26
CA ALA A 346 -6.85 -14.62 27.97
C ALA A 346 -8.17 -13.84 27.77
N LEU A 347 -9.30 -14.45 28.11
CA LEU A 347 -10.63 -13.84 27.99
C LEU A 347 -10.86 -12.69 28.98
N ARG A 348 -10.30 -12.77 30.19
CA ARG A 348 -10.39 -11.71 31.21
C ARG A 348 -9.52 -10.51 30.86
N GLN A 349 -8.30 -10.75 30.38
CA GLN A 349 -7.39 -9.68 29.96
C GLN A 349 -7.79 -9.09 28.60
N GLY A 350 -8.63 -9.78 27.83
CA GLY A 350 -9.06 -9.32 26.52
C GLY A 350 -7.95 -9.34 25.48
N LEU A 351 -7.03 -10.32 25.58
CA LEU A 351 -5.87 -10.43 24.70
C LEU A 351 -6.28 -10.52 23.23
N HIS A 352 -5.54 -9.80 22.38
CA HIS A 352 -5.67 -9.87 20.94
C HIS A 352 -5.01 -11.13 20.37
N GLU A 353 -5.41 -11.49 19.15
CA GLU A 353 -4.88 -12.67 18.45
C GLU A 353 -3.35 -12.70 18.39
N SER A 354 -2.72 -11.56 18.08
CA SER A 354 -1.26 -11.44 18.04
C SER A 354 -0.59 -11.67 19.41
N GLU A 355 -1.20 -11.18 20.49
CA GLU A 355 -0.67 -11.38 21.85
C GLU A 355 -0.78 -12.84 22.28
N ILE A 356 -1.83 -13.54 21.83
CA ILE A 356 -2.00 -14.96 22.09
C ILE A 356 -1.01 -15.80 21.28
N GLU A 357 -0.79 -15.46 20.01
CA GLU A 357 0.19 -16.14 19.14
C GLU A 357 1.63 -16.03 19.68
N GLU A 358 1.98 -14.91 20.31
CA GLU A 358 3.28 -14.70 20.96
C GLU A 358 3.39 -15.35 22.35
N SER A 359 2.29 -15.92 22.87
CA SER A 359 2.21 -16.51 24.21
C SER A 359 2.07 -18.03 24.19
N ALA A 360 2.33 -18.68 25.34
CA ALA A 360 2.08 -20.12 25.53
C ALA A 360 0.62 -20.46 25.86
N ILE A 361 -0.34 -19.54 25.67
CA ILE A 361 -1.73 -19.73 26.09
C ILE A 361 -2.41 -20.88 25.33
N LEU A 362 -2.10 -21.05 24.04
CA LEU A 362 -2.67 -22.09 23.19
C LEU A 362 -1.79 -23.35 23.06
N GLU A 363 -0.68 -23.43 23.79
CA GLU A 363 0.18 -24.62 23.76
C GLU A 363 -0.60 -25.85 24.26
N GLY A 364 -0.72 -26.88 23.42
CA GLY A 364 -1.54 -28.08 23.70
C GLY A 364 -3.05 -27.90 23.49
N VAL A 365 -3.53 -26.71 23.10
CA VAL A 365 -4.96 -26.40 22.95
C VAL A 365 -5.32 -26.16 21.48
N ARG A 366 -6.20 -26.99 20.93
CA ARG A 366 -6.73 -26.78 19.57
C ARG A 366 -7.89 -25.79 19.57
N LEU A 367 -7.68 -24.57 19.11
CA LEU A 367 -8.72 -23.54 19.04
C LEU A 367 -9.90 -23.95 18.14
N ILE A 368 -11.12 -23.80 18.64
CA ILE A 368 -12.36 -23.91 17.85
C ILE A 368 -12.52 -22.66 17.01
N ARG A 369 -12.80 -22.79 15.71
CA ARG A 369 -13.06 -21.66 14.82
C ARG A 369 -14.54 -21.33 14.84
N GLU A 370 -14.92 -20.31 15.61
CA GLU A 370 -16.32 -19.91 15.77
C GLU A 370 -16.68 -18.78 14.78
N PRO A 371 -17.52 -19.04 13.76
CA PRO A 371 -17.98 -18.01 12.85
C PRO A 371 -18.99 -17.08 13.55
N SER A 372 -18.91 -15.80 13.23
CA SER A 372 -19.86 -14.80 13.64
C SER A 372 -20.44 -14.10 12.41
N ASP A 373 -21.74 -14.30 12.24
CA ASP A 373 -22.63 -13.67 11.28
C ASP A 373 -22.88 -12.19 11.58
N GLN A 374 -22.65 -11.73 12.81
CA GLN A 374 -22.84 -10.34 13.24
C GLN A 374 -21.53 -9.55 13.25
N SER A 375 -20.54 -9.97 12.46
CA SER A 375 -19.28 -9.26 12.36
C SER A 375 -19.39 -8.12 11.38
N THR A 376 -18.69 -7.03 11.68
CA THR A 376 -18.66 -5.85 10.85
C THR A 376 -17.23 -5.53 10.44
N LYS A 377 -17.08 -5.04 9.21
CA LYS A 377 -15.83 -4.57 8.64
C LYS A 377 -16.04 -3.14 8.16
N GLN A 378 -15.09 -2.27 8.48
CA GLN A 378 -15.04 -0.91 7.97
C GLN A 378 -13.65 -0.60 7.45
N VAL A 379 -13.59 0.06 6.30
CA VAL A 379 -12.35 0.61 5.73
C VAL A 379 -12.43 2.14 5.75
N MET A 380 -11.33 2.80 6.08
CA MET A 380 -11.25 4.25 6.13
C MET A 380 -9.91 4.73 5.56
N LEU A 381 -9.87 5.97 5.08
CA LEU A 381 -8.62 6.62 4.69
C LEU A 381 -7.91 7.12 5.95
N ALA A 382 -6.83 6.46 6.35
CA ALA A 382 -6.08 6.79 7.57
C ALA A 382 -5.09 7.93 7.33
N LYS A 383 -4.33 7.84 6.25
CA LYS A 383 -3.40 8.88 5.80
C LYS A 383 -3.64 9.13 4.31
N PRO A 384 -4.27 10.26 3.92
CA PRO A 384 -4.40 10.60 2.52
C PRO A 384 -3.01 10.83 1.88
N PRO A 385 -2.80 10.37 0.63
CA PRO A 385 -1.58 10.69 -0.12
C PRO A 385 -1.53 12.18 -0.50
N ARG A 386 -0.35 12.69 -0.89
CA ARG A 386 -0.22 14.05 -1.46
C ARG A 386 -0.98 14.16 -2.78
N VAL A 387 -0.99 13.09 -3.56
CA VAL A 387 -1.75 12.97 -4.82
C VAL A 387 -2.65 11.75 -4.71
N LEU A 388 -3.97 11.97 -4.70
CA LEU A 388 -4.95 10.91 -4.62
C LEU A 388 -5.38 10.47 -6.02
N LEU A 389 -5.04 9.23 -6.39
CA LEU A 389 -5.54 8.60 -7.61
C LEU A 389 -6.89 7.94 -7.33
N LEU A 390 -7.96 8.49 -7.90
CA LEU A 390 -9.31 7.92 -7.80
C LEU A 390 -9.65 7.13 -9.06
N HIS A 391 -9.90 5.84 -8.90
CA HIS A 391 -10.42 4.99 -9.96
C HIS A 391 -11.92 4.77 -9.75
N LEU A 392 -12.73 4.95 -10.80
CA LEU A 392 -14.15 4.65 -10.77
C LEU A 392 -14.38 3.30 -11.43
N ASN A 393 -14.63 2.26 -10.63
CA ASN A 393 -14.94 0.93 -11.14
C ASN A 393 -16.32 0.94 -11.79
N ARG A 394 -16.32 0.94 -13.12
CA ARG A 394 -17.50 0.91 -13.99
C ARG A 394 -17.76 -0.46 -14.57
N SER A 395 -16.94 -1.46 -14.30
CA SER A 395 -17.20 -2.81 -14.75
C SER A 395 -18.28 -3.45 -13.87
N SER A 396 -19.32 -4.00 -14.48
CA SER A 396 -20.38 -4.73 -13.78
C SER A 396 -20.67 -6.05 -14.46
N PHE A 397 -20.76 -7.11 -13.68
CA PHE A 397 -21.24 -8.42 -14.13
C PHE A 397 -22.70 -8.57 -13.71
N ALA A 398 -23.62 -8.39 -14.65
CA ALA A 398 -25.04 -8.64 -14.42
C ALA A 398 -25.37 -10.07 -14.85
N TYR A 399 -26.02 -10.84 -13.96
CA TYR A 399 -26.42 -12.23 -14.22
C TYR A 399 -27.26 -12.41 -15.50
N GLY A 400 -28.00 -11.38 -15.93
CA GLY A 400 -28.80 -11.41 -17.16
C GLY A 400 -28.04 -11.08 -18.45
N SER A 401 -26.84 -10.50 -18.38
CA SER A 401 -26.10 -10.02 -19.56
C SER A 401 -25.05 -11.00 -20.08
N PHE A 402 -24.87 -12.16 -19.43
CA PHE A 402 -23.90 -13.21 -19.80
C PHE A 402 -22.49 -12.67 -20.13
N GLY A 403 -22.08 -11.56 -19.51
CA GLY A 403 -20.82 -10.89 -19.83
C GLY A 403 -20.58 -9.61 -19.03
N ALA A 404 -19.39 -9.03 -19.22
CA ALA A 404 -19.01 -7.76 -18.64
C ALA A 404 -19.80 -6.62 -19.30
N THR A 405 -20.42 -5.78 -18.48
CA THR A 405 -21.15 -4.58 -18.92
C THR A 405 -20.49 -3.34 -18.31
N LYS A 406 -20.64 -2.20 -18.98
CA LYS A 406 -20.12 -0.92 -18.49
C LYS A 406 -21.24 -0.11 -17.83
N ASN A 407 -21.04 0.25 -16.57
CA ASN A 407 -21.86 1.22 -15.86
C ASN A 407 -21.60 2.63 -16.39
N ASN A 408 -22.54 3.14 -17.20
CA ASN A 408 -22.50 4.46 -17.81
C ASN A 408 -23.12 5.56 -16.93
N ALA A 409 -23.44 5.29 -15.66
CA ALA A 409 -23.98 6.30 -14.75
C ALA A 409 -23.06 7.55 -14.69
N ARG A 410 -23.67 8.73 -14.76
CA ARG A 410 -22.95 10.00 -14.63
C ARG A 410 -22.47 10.16 -13.19
N VAL A 411 -21.16 10.25 -12.98
CA VAL A 411 -20.58 10.55 -11.66
C VAL A 411 -20.25 12.04 -11.62
N VAL A 412 -20.92 12.78 -10.77
CA VAL A 412 -20.68 14.22 -10.53
C VAL A 412 -19.61 14.36 -9.47
N PHE A 413 -18.53 15.09 -9.76
CA PHE A 413 -17.45 15.36 -8.81
C PHE A 413 -17.19 16.87 -8.74
N PRO A 414 -16.95 17.43 -7.54
CA PRO A 414 -16.60 18.83 -7.38
C PRO A 414 -15.14 19.07 -7.78
N GLU A 415 -14.78 20.34 -7.98
CA GLU A 415 -13.38 20.77 -8.14
C GLU A 415 -12.57 20.54 -6.84
N HIS A 416 -13.22 20.69 -5.69
CA HIS A 416 -12.61 20.48 -4.37
C HIS A 416 -13.31 19.35 -3.63
N LEU A 417 -12.56 18.30 -3.28
CA LEU A 417 -13.04 17.16 -2.51
C LEU A 417 -12.44 17.16 -1.10
N ASN A 418 -13.29 17.13 -0.07
CA ASN A 418 -12.84 16.92 1.30
C ASN A 418 -12.79 15.42 1.62
N VAL A 419 -11.57 14.89 1.76
CA VAL A 419 -11.29 13.48 2.04
C VAL A 419 -11.02 13.20 3.52
N ALA A 420 -11.15 14.19 4.40
CA ALA A 420 -10.99 13.98 5.83
C ALA A 420 -12.03 12.96 6.34
N PRO A 421 -11.65 12.06 7.26
CA PRO A 421 -12.59 11.09 7.81
C PRO A 421 -13.74 11.84 8.48
N ARG A 422 -14.93 11.75 7.88
CA ARG A 422 -16.17 12.14 8.57
C ARG A 422 -16.37 11.09 9.65
N SER A 423 -15.94 11.39 10.88
CA SER A 423 -16.20 10.48 11.98
C SER A 423 -17.73 10.31 12.10
N PRO A 424 -18.25 9.08 12.22
CA PRO A 424 -19.67 8.87 12.49
C PRO A 424 -20.10 9.37 13.88
N HIS A 425 -19.18 9.93 14.69
CA HIS A 425 -19.43 10.54 15.99
C HIS A 425 -19.33 12.07 16.00
N ALA A 426 -19.08 12.73 14.86
CA ALA A 426 -19.00 14.19 14.77
C ALA A 426 -20.37 14.87 14.59
N THR A 427 -21.47 14.13 14.60
CA THR A 427 -22.84 14.64 14.43
C THR A 427 -23.50 15.11 15.73
N ALA A 428 -22.78 15.22 16.85
CA ALA A 428 -23.38 15.58 18.15
C ALA A 428 -22.86 16.87 18.83
N SER A 429 -21.98 17.68 18.23
CA SER A 429 -21.46 18.89 18.92
C SER A 429 -21.46 20.21 18.14
N ARG A 430 -22.19 20.32 17.03
CA ARG A 430 -22.32 21.57 16.28
C ARG A 430 -23.73 22.16 16.27
N ALA A 431 -24.36 22.16 17.45
CA ALA A 431 -25.59 22.88 17.71
C ALA A 431 -25.55 23.60 19.08
N SER A 432 -24.54 24.44 19.32
CA SER A 432 -24.66 25.61 20.21
C SER A 432 -23.40 26.47 20.12
N THR A 433 -23.38 27.42 19.20
CA THR A 433 -22.71 28.72 19.32
C THR A 433 -23.07 29.50 18.05
N ALA A 434 -24.23 30.12 18.10
CA ALA A 434 -24.60 31.31 17.36
C ALA A 434 -25.26 32.25 18.37
#